data_AF-A0A976HCX5-F1
#
_entry.id   AF-A0A976HCX5-F1
#
_cell.length_a   1.000
_cell.length_b   1.000
_cell.length_c   1.000
_cell.angle_alpha   90.00
_cell.angle_beta   90.00
_cell.angle_gamma   90.00
#
_symmetry.space_group_name_H-M   'P 1'
#
loop_
_entity.id
_entity.type
_entity.pdbx_description
1 polymer ?
#
loop_
_entity_poly.entity_id
_entity_poly.type
_entity_poly.pdbx_seq_one_letter_code
_entity_poly.pdbx_strand_id
1 'polypeptide(L)'
;MAPGVVTDLFIIGGGINGCGIARDATGRGLSVTLAEQGDLAQGTSSASTKLFHGGLRYLEYFEFRLVREALEERETLLVAMPHISWPMRFVLPLSPEMRFETTTPTSRLLRWVMPWARGRRPDWLIRLGLFMYDTMGG
;
A
#
# COMPACT_ATOMS: atom_id res chain seq x y z
N MET A 1 -4.70 -23.99 -39.38
CA MET A 1 -4.55 -23.31 -38.08
C MET A 1 -3.16 -23.66 -37.59
N ALA A 2 -2.25 -22.69 -37.45
CA ALA A 2 -0.91 -22.98 -36.92
C ALA A 2 -1.06 -23.60 -35.52
N PRO A 3 -0.25 -24.61 -35.15
CA PRO A 3 -0.28 -25.16 -33.80
C PRO A 3 -0.10 -24.00 -32.82
N GLY A 4 -1.04 -23.88 -31.87
CA GLY A 4 -0.97 -22.83 -30.86
C GLY A 4 0.33 -22.97 -30.09
N VAL A 5 1.09 -21.89 -29.98
CA VAL A 5 2.28 -21.86 -29.13
C VAL A 5 1.82 -22.10 -27.70
N VAL A 6 2.23 -23.22 -27.11
CA VAL A 6 1.97 -23.52 -25.71
C VAL A 6 2.91 -22.67 -24.87
N THR A 7 2.37 -21.87 -23.96
CA THR A 7 3.15 -21.11 -22.97
C THR A 7 3.01 -21.72 -21.59
N ASP A 8 4.06 -21.62 -20.77
CA ASP A 8 4.11 -22.17 -19.42
C ASP A 8 3.12 -21.48 -18.48
N LEU A 9 2.87 -20.19 -18.68
CA LEU A 9 1.94 -19.41 -17.87
C LEU A 9 1.06 -18.51 -18.75
N PHE A 10 -0.26 -18.59 -18.54
CA PHE A 10 -1.23 -17.68 -19.14
C PHE A 10 -1.85 -16.79 -18.06
N ILE A 11 -1.68 -15.47 -18.19
CA ILE A 11 -2.13 -14.45 -17.23
C ILE A 11 -3.31 -13.68 -17.84
N ILE A 12 -4.39 -13.55 -17.07
CA ILE A 12 -5.57 -12.77 -17.45
C ILE A 12 -5.57 -11.47 -16.64
N GLY A 13 -5.51 -10.33 -17.33
CA GLY A 13 -5.49 -8.99 -16.77
C GLY A 13 -4.11 -8.31 -16.82
N GLY A 14 -4.05 -7.14 -17.45
CA GLY A 14 -2.89 -6.26 -17.63
C GLY A 14 -2.86 -5.08 -16.66
N GLY A 15 -3.37 -5.27 -15.44
CA GLY A 15 -3.14 -4.35 -14.32
C GLY A 15 -1.77 -4.54 -13.67
N ILE A 16 -1.46 -3.74 -12.64
CA ILE A 16 -0.15 -3.78 -11.95
C ILE A 16 0.24 -5.17 -11.45
N ASN A 17 -0.72 -5.94 -10.92
CA ASN A 17 -0.47 -7.30 -10.43
C ASN A 17 -0.14 -8.25 -11.59
N GLY A 18 -0.93 -8.22 -12.67
CA GLY A 18 -0.73 -9.09 -13.83
C GLY A 18 0.60 -8.80 -14.53
N CYS A 19 0.91 -7.53 -14.76
CA CYS A 19 2.20 -7.11 -15.33
C CYS A 19 3.38 -7.44 -14.40
N GLY A 20 3.22 -7.28 -13.09
CA GLY A 20 4.26 -7.64 -12.11
C GLY A 20 4.56 -9.15 -12.11
N ILE A 21 3.52 -9.97 -12.10
CA ILE A 21 3.64 -11.43 -12.20
C ILE A 21 4.27 -11.83 -13.53
N ALA A 22 3.85 -11.23 -14.65
CA ALA A 22 4.43 -11.49 -15.96
C ALA A 22 5.93 -11.18 -15.97
N ARG A 23 6.33 -10.02 -15.44
CA ARG A 23 7.74 -9.61 -15.33
C ARG A 23 8.57 -10.59 -14.52
N ASP A 24 8.08 -11.02 -13.35
CA ASP A 24 8.80 -11.98 -12.51
C ASP A 24 8.89 -13.37 -13.18
N ALA A 25 7.78 -13.88 -13.72
CA ALA A 25 7.73 -15.18 -14.38
C ALA A 25 8.65 -15.24 -15.61
N THR A 26 8.64 -14.21 -16.46
CA THR A 26 9.56 -14.10 -17.60
C THR A 26 11.01 -13.98 -17.14
N GLY A 27 11.28 -13.21 -16.07
CA GLY A 27 12.61 -13.10 -15.46
C GLY A 27 13.16 -14.42 -14.93
N ARG A 28 12.28 -15.39 -14.62
CA ARG A 28 12.63 -16.75 -14.21
C ARG A 28 12.72 -17.74 -15.38
N GLY A 29 12.57 -17.28 -16.62
CA GLY A 29 12.74 -18.08 -17.83
C GLY A 29 11.49 -18.80 -18.33
N LEU A 30 10.31 -18.50 -17.78
CA LEU A 30 9.05 -19.06 -18.27
C LEU A 30 8.58 -18.36 -19.55
N SER A 31 7.97 -19.12 -20.46
CA SER A 31 7.18 -18.57 -21.55
C SER A 31 5.83 -18.10 -21.00
N VAL A 32 5.55 -16.79 -21.13
CA VAL A 32 4.35 -16.16 -20.53
C VAL A 32 3.51 -15.49 -21.61
N THR A 33 2.22 -15.80 -21.62
CA THR A 33 1.22 -15.03 -22.37
C THR A 33 0.38 -14.23 -21.39
N LEU A 34 0.21 -12.92 -21.63
CA LEU A 34 -0.71 -12.07 -20.89
C LEU A 34 -1.79 -11.53 -21.83
N ALA A 35 -3.05 -11.63 -21.41
CA ALA A 35 -4.19 -11.08 -22.12
C ALA A 35 -4.90 -10.02 -21.27
N GLU A 36 -5.07 -8.83 -21.82
CA GLU A 36 -5.88 -7.74 -21.25
C GLU A 36 -7.04 -7.46 -22.22
N GLN A 37 -8.23 -7.22 -21.67
CA GLN A 37 -9.43 -6.94 -22.45
C GLN A 37 -9.38 -5.54 -23.08
N GLY A 38 -8.81 -4.57 -22.36
CA GLY A 38 -8.69 -3.18 -22.80
C GLY A 38 -7.25 -2.77 -23.04
N ASP A 39 -6.88 -1.60 -22.51
CA ASP A 39 -5.50 -1.12 -22.50
C ASP A 39 -4.80 -1.48 -21.17
N LEU A 40 -3.46 -1.53 -21.19
CA LEU A 40 -2.68 -1.80 -19.99
C LEU A 40 -2.98 -0.77 -18.89
N ALA A 41 -3.10 -1.26 -17.66
CA ALA A 41 -3.45 -0.47 -16.48
C ALA A 41 -4.79 0.32 -16.56
N GLN A 42 -5.65 0.09 -17.57
CA GLN A 42 -6.89 0.85 -17.75
C GLN A 42 -7.86 0.78 -16.56
N GLY A 43 -7.83 -0.31 -15.79
CA GLY A 43 -8.64 -0.48 -14.58
C GLY A 43 -8.10 0.30 -13.36
N THR A 44 -8.24 -0.29 -12.17
CA THR A 44 -7.87 0.34 -10.90
C THR A 44 -6.41 0.83 -10.83
N SER A 45 -5.50 0.21 -11.59
CA SER A 45 -4.08 0.58 -11.61
C SER A 45 -3.84 2.02 -12.08
N SER A 46 -4.67 2.57 -12.97
CA SER A 46 -4.60 3.97 -13.39
C SER A 46 -5.37 4.93 -12.45
N ALA A 47 -6.37 4.40 -11.73
CA ALA A 47 -7.28 5.14 -10.85
C ALA A 47 -6.80 5.22 -9.39
N SER A 48 -5.49 5.16 -9.13
CA SER A 48 -4.92 5.33 -7.80
C SER A 48 -4.61 6.80 -7.48
N THR A 49 -4.32 7.07 -6.21
CA THR A 49 -3.75 8.35 -5.74
C THR A 49 -2.32 8.59 -6.23
N LYS A 50 -1.70 7.60 -6.91
CA LYS A 50 -0.34 7.64 -7.44
C LYS A 50 0.71 7.83 -6.33
N LEU A 51 0.51 7.13 -5.21
CA LEU A 51 1.38 7.16 -4.04
C LEU A 51 1.74 5.74 -3.60
N PHE A 52 3.04 5.49 -3.42
CA PHE A 52 3.53 4.35 -2.65
C PHE A 52 3.61 4.77 -1.18
N HIS A 53 2.75 4.18 -0.34
CA HIS A 53 2.71 4.51 1.09
C HIS A 53 2.52 3.26 1.96
N GLY A 54 3.12 3.27 3.15
CA GLY A 54 2.92 2.23 4.16
C GLY A 54 1.52 2.23 4.77
N GLY A 55 0.76 3.32 4.57
CA GLY A 55 -0.61 3.46 5.04
C GLY A 55 -0.68 3.69 6.55
N LEU A 56 -0.32 4.90 6.99
CA LEU A 56 -0.31 5.32 8.40
C LEU A 56 -1.61 4.96 9.16
N ARG A 57 -2.76 5.00 8.48
CA ARG A 57 -4.07 4.64 9.03
C ARG A 57 -4.15 3.18 9.47
N TYR A 58 -3.44 2.26 8.83
CA TYR A 58 -3.48 0.84 9.15
C TYR A 58 -2.89 0.51 10.53
N LEU A 59 -2.07 1.40 11.10
CA LEU A 59 -1.62 1.28 12.49
C LEU A 59 -2.77 1.32 13.50
N GLU A 60 -3.86 2.01 13.17
CA GLU A 60 -5.05 2.04 14.04
C GLU A 60 -5.78 0.69 14.11
N TYR A 61 -5.53 -0.17 13.12
CA TYR A 61 -6.05 -1.53 13.01
C TYR A 61 -5.03 -2.58 13.46
N PHE A 62 -3.88 -2.17 13.98
CA PHE A 62 -2.78 -3.05 14.41
C PHE A 62 -2.18 -3.90 13.29
N GLU A 63 -2.29 -3.45 12.04
CA GLU A 63 -1.74 -4.11 10.85
C GLU A 63 -0.24 -3.80 10.68
N PHE A 64 0.55 -4.03 11.73
CA PHE A 64 1.96 -3.63 11.76
C PHE A 64 2.80 -4.32 10.67
N ARG A 65 2.52 -5.60 10.39
CA ARG A 65 3.21 -6.35 9.34
C ARG A 65 2.98 -5.74 7.96
N LEU A 66 1.74 -5.40 7.65
CA LEU A 66 1.38 -4.75 6.39
C LEU A 66 2.09 -3.41 6.22
N VAL A 67 2.07 -2.58 7.27
CA VAL A 67 2.72 -1.26 7.23
C VAL A 67 4.22 -1.40 7.00
N ARG A 68 4.87 -2.32 7.72
CA ARG A 68 6.30 -2.59 7.56
C ARG A 68 6.63 -3.08 6.14
N GLU A 69 5.93 -4.10 5.65
CA GLU A 69 6.13 -4.63 4.29
C GLU A 69 5.97 -3.54 3.23
N ALA A 70 4.94 -2.71 3.35
CA ALA A 70 4.69 -1.62 2.40
C ALA A 70 5.74 -0.49 2.48
N LEU A 71 6.35 -0.25 3.65
CA LEU A 71 7.44 0.71 3.79
C LEU A 71 8.74 0.16 3.19
N GLU A 72 9.09 -1.09 3.46
CA GLU A 72 10.27 -1.75 2.87
C GLU A 72 10.15 -1.82 1.34
N GLU A 73 8.97 -2.19 0.83
CA GLU A 73 8.73 -2.27 -0.61
C GLU A 73 8.81 -0.89 -1.28
N ARG A 74 8.43 0.19 -0.60
CA ARG A 74 8.58 1.56 -1.12
C ARG A 74 10.04 1.86 -1.49
N GLU A 75 10.98 1.51 -0.63
CA GLU A 75 12.41 1.74 -0.89
C GLU A 75 12.91 0.87 -2.05
N THR A 76 12.47 -0.39 -2.13
CA THR A 76 12.75 -1.27 -3.27
C THR A 76 12.24 -0.66 -4.58
N LEU A 77 11.02 -0.13 -4.61
CA LEU A 77 10.43 0.47 -5.81
C LEU A 77 11.08 1.81 -6.19
N LEU A 78 11.58 2.58 -5.22
CA LEU A 78 12.37 3.79 -5.48
C LEU A 78 13.68 3.47 -6.22
N VAL A 79 14.35 2.39 -5.82
CA VAL A 79 15.57 1.92 -6.49
C VAL A 79 15.26 1.30 -7.85
N ALA A 80 14.18 0.51 -7.96
CA ALA A 80 13.84 -0.20 -9.17
C ALA A 80 13.28 0.71 -10.29
N MET A 81 12.60 1.81 -9.95
CA MET A 81 11.87 2.65 -10.91
C MET A 81 12.14 4.16 -10.75
N PRO A 82 13.41 4.61 -10.70
CA PRO A 82 13.78 5.99 -10.35
C PRO A 82 13.33 7.05 -11.38
N HIS A 83 12.90 6.62 -12.56
CA HIS A 83 12.41 7.49 -13.64
C HIS A 83 10.93 7.87 -13.49
N ILE A 84 10.18 7.17 -12.61
CA ILE A 84 8.74 7.41 -12.38
C ILE A 84 8.37 7.48 -10.88
N SER A 85 9.31 7.24 -9.97
CA SER A 85 9.11 7.35 -8.52
C SER A 85 10.14 8.30 -7.89
N TRP A 86 9.70 9.09 -6.92
CA TRP A 86 10.56 10.00 -6.16
C TRP A 86 10.02 10.22 -4.73
N PRO A 87 10.87 10.58 -3.76
CA PRO A 87 10.44 10.85 -2.40
C PRO A 87 9.47 12.05 -2.34
N MET A 88 8.41 11.91 -1.53
CA MET A 88 7.43 12.96 -1.29
C MET A 88 7.19 13.15 0.21
N ARG A 89 7.22 14.40 0.67
CA ARG A 89 6.95 14.76 2.08
C ARG A 89 5.46 15.02 2.28
N PHE A 90 4.90 14.46 3.35
CA PHE A 90 3.52 14.68 3.77
C PHE A 90 3.49 15.55 5.03
N VAL A 91 2.54 16.48 5.09
CA VAL A 91 2.28 17.31 6.27
C VAL A 91 0.93 16.88 6.84
N LEU A 92 0.91 16.43 8.10
CA LEU A 92 -0.32 16.13 8.83
C LEU A 92 -0.65 17.31 9.75
N PRO A 93 -1.70 18.11 9.47
CA PRO A 93 -2.12 19.19 10.36
C PRO A 93 -2.57 18.63 11.71
N LEU A 94 -1.96 19.09 12.80
CA LEU A 94 -2.35 18.73 14.16
C LEU A 94 -3.47 19.67 14.63
N SER A 95 -4.60 19.11 15.08
CA SER A 95 -5.73 19.85 15.63
C SER A 95 -6.34 19.06 16.80
N PRO A 96 -6.63 19.71 17.94
CA PRO A 96 -7.34 19.08 19.06
C PRO A 96 -8.74 18.54 18.70
N GLU A 97 -9.30 18.99 17.58
CA GLU A 97 -10.61 18.58 17.07
C GLU A 97 -10.56 17.32 16.20
N MET A 98 -9.36 16.80 15.91
CA MET A 98 -9.22 15.57 15.15
C MET A 98 -9.99 14.43 15.81
N ARG A 99 -10.79 13.74 14.99
CA ARG A 99 -11.62 12.62 15.42
C ARG A 99 -11.08 11.32 14.84
N PHE A 100 -11.21 10.27 15.62
CA PHE A 100 -11.01 8.91 15.11
C PHE A 100 -12.28 8.39 14.46
N GLU A 101 -12.09 7.47 13.53
CA GLU A 101 -13.15 6.53 13.20
C GLU A 101 -13.44 5.66 14.42
N THR A 102 -14.69 5.65 14.87
CA THR A 102 -15.10 5.05 16.15
C THR A 102 -15.16 3.53 16.13
N THR A 103 -14.92 2.91 14.97
CA THR A 103 -15.01 1.47 14.76
C THR A 103 -13.65 0.78 14.85
N THR A 104 -12.54 1.53 14.83
CA THR A 104 -11.18 0.96 14.81
C THR A 104 -10.82 0.30 16.16
N PRO A 105 -9.99 -0.76 16.17
CA PRO A 105 -9.50 -1.38 17.40
C PRO A 105 -8.85 -0.38 18.37
N THR A 106 -8.02 0.53 17.86
CA THR A 106 -7.38 1.58 18.66
C THR A 106 -8.41 2.50 19.33
N SER A 107 -9.47 2.90 18.61
CA SER A 107 -10.51 3.75 19.18
C SER A 107 -11.33 3.03 20.27
N ARG A 108 -11.55 1.72 20.13
CA ARG A 108 -12.22 0.88 21.14
C ARG A 108 -11.40 0.77 22.41
N LEU A 109 -10.09 0.53 22.27
CA LEU A 109 -9.16 0.50 23.40
C LEU A 109 -9.12 1.85 24.12
N LEU A 110 -8.98 2.95 23.38
CA LEU A 110 -9.00 4.30 23.94
C LEU A 110 -10.30 4.60 24.67
N ARG A 111 -11.46 4.15 24.16
CA ARG A 111 -12.74 4.34 24.83
C ARG A 111 -12.78 3.63 26.19
N TRP A 112 -12.12 2.47 26.30
CA TRP A 112 -12.05 1.71 27.55
C TRP A 112 -11.08 2.37 28.56
N VAL A 113 -9.88 2.75 28.11
CA VAL A 113 -8.84 3.35 28.98
C VAL A 113 -9.12 4.82 29.32
N MET A 114 -9.70 5.58 28.38
CA MET A 114 -9.90 7.03 28.44
C MET A 114 -11.30 7.44 27.97
N PRO A 115 -12.38 7.08 28.69
CA PRO A 115 -13.75 7.37 28.29
C PRO A 115 -14.09 8.87 28.18
N TRP A 116 -13.31 9.75 28.82
CA TRP A 116 -13.42 11.22 28.72
C TRP A 116 -12.86 11.77 27.39
N ALA A 117 -12.00 11.03 26.70
CA ALA A 117 -11.44 11.40 25.40
C ALA A 117 -12.25 10.85 24.21
N ARG A 118 -13.51 10.43 24.45
CA ARG A 118 -14.36 9.79 23.44
C ARG A 118 -14.49 10.63 22.16
N GLY A 119 -14.16 10.01 21.03
CA GLY A 119 -14.29 10.62 19.70
C GLY A 119 -13.19 11.64 19.36
N ARG A 120 -12.24 11.89 20.27
CA ARG A 120 -11.07 12.74 20.02
C ARG A 120 -9.84 11.86 19.79
N ARG A 121 -8.91 12.38 18.99
CA ARG A 121 -7.61 11.76 18.75
C ARG A 121 -6.54 12.48 19.58
N PRO A 122 -6.03 11.87 20.67
CA PRO A 122 -5.02 12.52 21.49
C PRO A 122 -3.73 12.77 20.72
N ASP A 123 -3.12 13.95 20.91
CA ASP A 123 -1.89 14.34 20.23
C ASP A 123 -0.74 13.36 20.44
N TRP A 124 -0.61 12.81 21.65
CA TRP A 124 0.43 11.83 21.98
C TRP A 124 0.29 10.54 21.15
N LEU A 125 -0.94 10.14 20.82
CA LEU A 125 -1.19 8.94 20.02
C LEU A 125 -0.88 9.18 18.54
N ILE A 126 -1.12 10.40 18.03
CA ILE A 126 -0.66 10.80 16.69
C ILE A 126 0.86 10.73 16.63
N ARG A 127 1.53 11.35 17.61
CA ARG A 127 3.00 11.36 17.70
C ARG A 127 3.57 9.96 17.80
N LEU A 128 2.95 9.08 18.59
CA LEU A 128 3.33 7.68 18.68
C LEU A 128 3.16 6.96 17.34
N GLY A 129 2.02 7.13 16.66
CA GLY A 129 1.78 6.53 15.34
C GLY A 129 2.77 6.99 14.29
N LEU A 130 3.08 8.30 14.25
CA LEU A 130 4.10 8.86 13.36
C LEU A 130 5.50 8.30 13.69
N PHE A 131 5.87 8.28 14.97
CA PHE A 131 7.14 7.70 15.42
C PHE A 131 7.28 6.23 15.00
N MET A 132 6.22 5.42 15.19
CA MET A 132 6.21 4.02 14.74
C MET A 132 6.36 3.93 13.22
N TYR A 133 5.61 4.72 12.48
CA TYR A 133 5.66 4.74 11.01
C TYR A 133 7.06 5.08 10.48
N ASP A 134 7.71 6.08 11.07
CA ASP A 134 9.06 6.51 10.67
C ASP A 134 10.13 5.48 11.07
N THR A 135 9.92 4.71 12.13
CA THR A 135 10.90 3.71 12.62
C THR A 135 10.75 2.32 12.01
N MET A 136 9.60 1.99 11.41
CA MET A 136 9.36 0.69 10.78
C MET A 136 9.90 0.56 9.36
N GLY A 137 10.21 1.68 8.69
CA GLY A 137 10.61 1.68 7.29
C GLY A 137 12.07 1.32 6.99
N GLY A 138 12.90 1.19 8.02
CA GLY A 138 14.35 1.03 7.89
C GLY A 138 15.09 2.37 7.88
#